data_AF-A0A150GXJ0-F1
#
_entry.id   AF-A0A150GXJ0-F1
#
_cell.length_a   1.000
_cell.length_b   1.000
_cell.length_c   1.000
_cell.angle_alpha   90.00
_cell.angle_beta   90.00
_cell.angle_gamma   90.00
#
_symmetry.space_group_name_H-M   'P 1'
#
loop_
_entity.id
_entity.type
_entity.pdbx_description
1 polymer ?
#
loop_
_entity_poly.entity_id
_entity_poly.type
_entity_poly.pdbx_seq_one_letter_code
_entity_poly.pdbx_strand_id
1 'polypeptide(L)'
;MSKKNNKSTKRKAHDFDLQREKQEAEKRAKKLAKTQQAGVQKVKKSKGVRIRKGVTVKGIKVVDAETKSKVKAVLAKAAKAKAKSRMEVDDAAAPRVKRTKKVAAKGGKKAGAADAMDTA
;
A
#
# COMPACT_ATOMS: atom_id res chain seq x y z
N MET A 1 -12.12 43.34 -23.69
CA MET A 1 -11.83 41.97 -23.18
C MET A 1 -13.09 41.39 -22.53
N SER A 2 -13.66 40.34 -23.13
CA SER A 2 -14.98 39.81 -22.76
C SER A 2 -15.01 39.14 -21.38
N LYS A 3 -15.92 39.57 -20.50
CA LYS A 3 -16.19 38.96 -19.17
C LYS A 3 -16.68 37.50 -19.26
N LYS A 4 -17.00 36.97 -20.45
CA LYS A 4 -17.45 35.58 -20.65
C LYS A 4 -16.33 34.53 -20.50
N ASN A 5 -15.05 34.92 -20.59
CA ASN A 5 -13.94 33.95 -20.60
C ASN A 5 -13.47 33.54 -19.20
N ASN A 6 -13.94 34.21 -18.13
CA ASN A 6 -13.46 33.97 -16.75
C ASN A 6 -14.21 32.85 -15.99
N LYS A 7 -15.36 32.37 -16.50
CA LYS A 7 -16.13 31.31 -15.82
C LYS A 7 -15.60 29.90 -16.13
N SER A 8 -15.11 29.67 -17.34
CA SER A 8 -14.55 28.38 -17.76
C SER A 8 -13.18 28.11 -17.13
N THR A 9 -12.34 29.14 -16.99
CA THR A 9 -11.03 29.07 -16.33
C THR A 9 -11.17 28.81 -14.82
N LYS A 10 -12.14 29.43 -14.14
CA LYS A 10 -12.41 29.17 -12.70
C LYS A 10 -12.93 27.76 -12.42
N ARG A 11 -13.75 27.17 -13.30
CA ARG A 11 -14.24 25.79 -13.12
C ARG A 11 -13.14 24.73 -13.30
N LYS A 12 -12.15 25.01 -14.16
CA LYS A 12 -11.02 24.10 -14.43
C LYS A 12 -9.84 24.28 -13.45
N ALA A 13 -9.82 25.34 -12.66
CA ALA A 13 -8.75 25.60 -11.68
C ALA A 13 -8.62 24.46 -10.67
N HIS A 14 -9.74 23.98 -10.13
CA HIS A 14 -9.76 22.85 -9.20
C HIS A 14 -9.20 21.56 -9.81
N ASP A 15 -9.54 21.26 -11.06
CA ASP A 15 -9.02 20.07 -11.75
C ASP A 15 -7.51 20.19 -12.01
N PHE A 16 -7.03 21.40 -12.30
CA PHE A 16 -5.61 21.69 -12.48
C PHE A 16 -4.84 21.56 -11.15
N ASP A 17 -5.40 22.06 -10.06
CA ASP A 17 -4.83 21.92 -8.71
C ASP A 17 -4.75 20.45 -8.27
N LEU A 18 -5.80 19.67 -8.53
CA LEU A 18 -5.81 18.23 -8.27
C LEU A 18 -4.77 17.48 -9.11
N GLN A 19 -4.58 17.86 -10.38
CA GLN A 19 -3.54 17.27 -11.22
C GLN A 19 -2.15 17.61 -10.70
N ARG A 20 -1.93 18.86 -10.27
CA ARG A 20 -0.67 19.31 -9.68
C ARG A 20 -0.36 18.57 -8.38
N GLU A 21 -1.34 18.42 -7.49
CA GLU A 21 -1.19 17.69 -6.23
C GLU A 21 -0.85 16.21 -6.47
N LYS A 22 -1.52 15.55 -7.42
CA LYS A 22 -1.20 14.16 -7.81
C LYS A 22 0.22 14.05 -8.35
N GLN A 23 0.64 14.95 -9.24
CA GLN A 23 1.99 14.93 -9.80
C GLN A 23 3.06 15.16 -8.72
N GLU A 24 2.80 16.03 -7.75
CA GLU A 24 3.71 16.26 -6.62
C GLU A 24 3.77 15.03 -5.68
N ALA A 25 2.63 14.41 -5.39
CA ALA A 25 2.56 13.17 -4.62
C ALA A 25 3.31 12.02 -5.31
N GLU A 26 3.13 11.84 -6.62
CA GLU A 26 3.87 10.85 -7.41
C GLU A 26 5.37 11.11 -7.42
N LYS A 27 5.80 12.38 -7.55
CA LYS A 27 7.21 12.76 -7.47
C LYS A 27 7.81 12.46 -6.10
N ARG A 28 7.07 12.72 -5.01
CA ARG A 28 7.49 12.38 -3.64
C ARG A 28 7.57 10.87 -3.44
N ALA A 29 6.57 10.13 -3.90
CA ALA A 29 6.54 8.67 -3.83
C ALA A 29 7.73 8.04 -4.59
N LYS A 30 8.02 8.53 -5.80
CA LYS A 30 9.18 8.07 -6.60
C LYS A 30 10.51 8.35 -5.92
N LYS A 31 10.66 9.51 -5.25
CA LYS A 31 11.87 9.83 -4.48
C LYS A 31 12.04 8.88 -3.29
N LEU A 32 10.97 8.65 -2.52
CA LEU A 32 10.99 7.71 -1.38
C LEU A 32 11.28 6.27 -1.83
N ALA A 33 10.66 5.81 -2.93
CA ALA A 33 10.93 4.50 -3.50
C ALA A 33 12.39 4.35 -3.94
N LYS A 34 12.99 5.38 -4.54
CA LYS A 34 14.41 5.39 -4.93
C LYS A 34 15.34 5.29 -3.72
N THR A 35 15.01 5.97 -2.61
CA THR A 35 15.79 5.86 -1.35
C THR A 35 15.65 4.49 -0.70
N GLN A 36 14.46 3.89 -0.71
CA GLN A 36 14.24 2.55 -0.19
C GLN A 36 14.92 1.49 -1.06
N GLN A 37 14.87 1.61 -2.38
CA GLN A 37 15.57 0.70 -3.29
C GLN A 37 17.10 0.84 -3.20
N ALA A 38 17.62 2.04 -2.91
CA ALA A 38 19.05 2.23 -2.67
C ALA A 38 19.50 1.65 -1.32
N GLY A 39 18.64 1.68 -0.29
CA GLY A 39 18.86 1.05 1.02
C GLY A 39 18.65 -0.46 1.03
N VAL A 40 17.81 -1.00 0.12
CA VAL A 40 17.74 -2.43 -0.22
C VAL A 40 18.92 -2.74 -1.15
N GLN A 41 20.13 -2.57 -0.61
CA GLN A 41 21.35 -3.06 -1.23
C GLN A 41 21.11 -4.48 -1.72
N LYS A 42 21.30 -4.66 -3.04
CA LYS A 42 21.52 -5.92 -3.76
C LYS A 42 21.39 -7.12 -2.83
N VAL A 43 20.17 -7.61 -2.62
CA VAL A 43 19.96 -8.90 -1.97
C VAL A 43 20.68 -9.91 -2.87
N LYS A 44 21.93 -10.23 -2.52
CA LYS A 44 22.78 -11.21 -3.20
C LYS A 44 21.88 -12.41 -3.45
N LYS A 45 21.59 -12.72 -4.73
CA LYS A 45 20.72 -13.82 -5.21
C LYS A 45 20.04 -14.53 -4.05
N SER A 46 18.81 -14.11 -3.69
CA SER A 46 18.16 -14.55 -2.44
C SER A 46 18.45 -16.03 -2.19
N LYS A 47 19.33 -16.32 -1.22
CA LYS A 47 19.61 -17.71 -0.86
C LYS A 47 18.27 -18.30 -0.48
N GLY A 48 17.83 -19.36 -1.17
CA GLY A 48 16.51 -19.94 -0.95
C GLY A 48 16.29 -20.19 0.55
N VAL A 49 15.10 -19.82 1.06
CA VAL A 49 14.79 -19.97 2.49
C VAL A 49 14.86 -21.46 2.85
N ARG A 50 15.83 -21.84 3.68
CA ARG A 50 16.00 -23.23 4.12
C ARG A 50 15.00 -23.55 5.24
N ILE A 51 14.21 -24.60 5.04
CA ILE A 51 13.29 -25.10 6.07
C ILE A 51 14.11 -25.89 7.11
N ARG A 52 14.18 -25.38 8.35
CA ARG A 52 14.87 -26.04 9.47
C ARG A 52 14.07 -27.26 9.95
N LYS A 53 14.76 -28.27 10.49
CA LYS A 53 14.09 -29.38 11.19
C LYS A 53 13.41 -28.85 12.46
N GLY A 54 12.32 -29.48 12.88
CA GLY A 54 11.53 -29.12 14.06
C GLY A 54 10.50 -28.01 13.84
N VAL A 55 10.55 -27.30 12.72
CA VAL A 55 9.57 -26.23 12.41
C VAL A 55 8.28 -26.82 11.87
N THR A 56 7.14 -26.28 12.31
CA THR A 56 5.83 -26.60 11.75
C THR A 56 5.51 -25.63 10.63
N VAL A 57 5.35 -26.14 9.40
CA VAL A 57 4.98 -25.35 8.23
C VAL A 57 3.62 -25.83 7.75
N LYS A 58 2.61 -24.94 7.81
CA LYS A 58 1.22 -25.25 7.42
C LYS A 58 0.68 -26.55 8.04
N GLY A 59 0.89 -26.70 9.35
CA GLY A 59 0.43 -27.87 10.11
C GLY A 59 1.33 -29.11 10.00
N ILE A 60 2.37 -29.12 9.16
CA ILE A 60 3.29 -30.25 9.03
C ILE A 60 4.57 -29.98 9.82
N LYS A 61 4.86 -30.80 10.84
CA LYS A 61 6.13 -30.76 11.58
C LYS A 61 7.23 -31.39 10.74
N VAL A 62 8.33 -30.67 10.54
CA VAL A 62 9.44 -31.11 9.71
C VAL A 62 10.40 -31.96 10.54
N VAL A 63 10.29 -33.27 10.46
CA VAL A 63 11.16 -34.22 11.19
C VAL A 63 12.15 -34.85 10.22
N ASP A 64 11.62 -35.51 9.18
CA ASP A 64 12.38 -36.33 8.25
C ASP A 64 12.38 -35.80 6.81
N ALA A 65 13.17 -36.43 5.94
CA ALA A 65 13.31 -36.06 4.53
C ALA A 65 11.97 -36.09 3.78
N GLU A 66 11.12 -37.07 4.08
CA GLU A 66 9.78 -37.20 3.47
C GLU A 66 8.83 -36.07 3.92
N THR A 67 8.85 -35.71 5.20
CA THR A 67 8.04 -34.57 5.67
C THR A 67 8.50 -33.26 5.03
N LYS A 68 9.81 -33.12 4.78
CA LYS A 68 10.36 -31.98 4.03
C LYS A 68 9.88 -31.93 2.59
N SER A 69 9.83 -33.06 1.89
CA SER A 69 9.35 -33.09 0.50
C SER A 69 7.86 -32.74 0.42
N LYS A 70 7.04 -33.25 1.35
CA LYS A 70 5.63 -32.88 1.49
C LYS A 70 5.44 -31.38 1.71
N VAL A 71 6.21 -30.78 2.64
CA VAL A 71 6.17 -29.33 2.87
C VAL A 71 6.56 -28.54 1.62
N LYS A 72 7.61 -28.94 0.90
CA LYS A 72 8.02 -28.30 -0.36
C LYS A 72 6.89 -28.31 -1.39
N ALA A 73 6.20 -29.44 -1.56
CA ALA A 73 5.08 -29.57 -2.49
C ALA A 73 3.90 -28.65 -2.11
N VAL A 74 3.54 -28.60 -0.82
CA VAL A 74 2.46 -27.73 -0.31
C VAL A 74 2.78 -26.25 -0.50
N LEU A 75 4.04 -25.86 -0.27
CA LEU A 75 4.50 -24.49 -0.51
C LEU A 75 4.48 -24.14 -2.00
N ALA A 76 4.94 -25.04 -2.86
CA ALA A 76 4.91 -24.84 -4.31
C ALA A 76 3.48 -24.69 -4.85
N LYS A 77 2.53 -25.52 -4.38
CA LYS A 77 1.11 -25.41 -4.77
C LYS A 77 0.53 -24.06 -4.37
N ALA A 78 0.83 -23.58 -3.16
CA ALA A 78 0.34 -22.29 -2.69
C ALA A 78 1.00 -21.09 -3.39
N ALA A 79 2.28 -21.20 -3.75
CA ALA A 79 2.95 -20.18 -4.55
C ALA A 79 2.31 -20.04 -5.93
N LYS A 80 2.01 -21.17 -6.60
CA LYS A 80 1.27 -21.18 -7.88
C LYS A 80 -0.13 -20.57 -7.76
N ALA A 81 -0.87 -20.90 -6.70
CA ALA A 81 -2.19 -20.32 -6.46
C ALA A 81 -2.12 -18.79 -6.27
N LYS A 82 -1.17 -18.29 -5.47
CA LYS A 82 -0.95 -16.85 -5.28
C LYS A 82 -0.52 -16.12 -6.55
N ALA A 83 0.24 -16.79 -7.42
CA ALA A 83 0.65 -16.21 -8.69
C ALA A 83 -0.56 -16.03 -9.62
N LYS A 84 -1.39 -17.07 -9.75
CA LYS A 84 -2.64 -17.02 -10.55
C LYS A 84 -3.59 -15.92 -10.06
N SER A 85 -3.85 -15.89 -8.76
CA SER A 85 -4.74 -14.89 -8.18
C SER A 85 -4.23 -13.45 -8.32
N ARG A 86 -2.93 -13.22 -8.54
CA ARG A 86 -2.38 -11.88 -8.77
C ARG A 86 -2.47 -11.43 -10.21
N MET A 87 -2.49 -12.35 -11.18
CA MET A 87 -2.69 -12.03 -12.59
C MET A 87 -4.15 -11.67 -12.89
N GLU A 88 -5.10 -12.22 -12.12
CA GLU A 88 -6.53 -11.99 -12.30
C GLU A 88 -7.03 -10.61 -11.80
N VAL A 89 -6.21 -9.83 -11.07
CA VAL A 89 -6.65 -8.56 -10.45
C VAL A 89 -6.57 -7.36 -11.38
N ASP A 90 -5.77 -7.41 -12.46
CA ASP A 90 -5.65 -6.28 -13.38
C ASP A 90 -6.85 -6.14 -14.37
N ASP A 91 -7.68 -7.18 -14.53
CA ASP A 91 -8.88 -7.14 -15.39
C ASP A 91 -10.18 -6.77 -14.63
N ALA A 92 -10.16 -6.78 -13.30
CA ALA A 92 -11.33 -6.43 -12.49
C ALA A 92 -11.33 -4.93 -12.17
N ALA A 93 -11.81 -4.12 -13.12
CA ALA A 93 -12.10 -2.71 -12.90
C ALA A 93 -12.94 -2.54 -11.61
N ALA A 94 -12.32 -1.97 -10.58
CA ALA A 94 -12.93 -1.82 -9.26
C ALA A 94 -14.30 -1.10 -9.35
N PRO A 95 -15.39 -1.66 -8.76
CA PRO A 95 -16.69 -1.01 -8.81
C PRO A 95 -16.65 0.33 -8.08
N ARG A 96 -17.05 1.37 -8.80
CA ARG A 96 -17.00 2.77 -8.38
C ARG A 96 -17.95 3.01 -7.20
N VAL A 97 -17.40 3.04 -5.97
CA VAL A 97 -18.16 3.29 -4.75
C VAL A 97 -18.71 4.72 -4.76
N LYS A 98 -20.03 4.88 -4.87
CA LYS A 98 -20.72 6.18 -4.77
C LYS A 98 -20.70 6.63 -3.30
N ARG A 99 -19.82 7.59 -2.96
CA ARG A 99 -19.81 8.22 -1.63
C ARG A 99 -21.01 9.17 -1.51
N THR A 100 -21.97 8.86 -0.64
CA THR A 100 -23.00 9.80 -0.22
C THR A 100 -22.39 10.82 0.74
N LYS A 101 -22.36 12.10 0.35
CA LYS A 101 -21.96 13.21 1.22
C LYS A 101 -23.04 13.42 2.28
N LYS A 102 -22.80 12.99 3.52
CA LYS A 102 -23.52 13.56 4.68
C LYS A 102 -22.68 14.72 5.22
N VAL A 103 -23.14 15.94 4.94
CA VAL A 103 -22.60 17.18 5.50
C VAL A 103 -23.06 17.23 6.95
N ALA A 104 -22.14 17.06 7.91
CA ALA A 104 -22.41 17.36 9.31
C ALA A 104 -21.99 18.80 9.59
N ALA A 105 -22.95 19.57 10.05
CA ALA A 105 -22.85 20.99 10.32
C ALA A 105 -21.91 21.29 11.51
N LYS A 106 -21.10 22.33 11.32
CA LYS A 106 -20.93 23.48 12.23
C LYS A 106 -21.00 23.20 13.76
N GLY A 107 -19.85 23.26 14.40
CA GLY A 107 -19.64 23.51 15.83
C GLY A 107 -18.27 22.96 16.25
N GLY A 108 -17.23 23.70 16.63
CA GLY A 108 -17.15 25.06 17.15
C GLY A 108 -16.63 25.02 18.59
N LYS A 109 -15.32 24.89 18.81
CA LYS A 109 -14.52 25.63 19.82
C LYS A 109 -13.10 25.05 19.95
N LYS A 110 -12.11 25.95 19.82
CA LYS A 110 -10.77 25.83 20.41
C LYS A 110 -10.84 26.01 21.92
N ALA A 111 -9.86 25.42 22.62
CA ALA A 111 -9.06 25.98 23.73
C ALA A 111 -8.95 25.01 24.92
N GLY A 112 -7.73 24.83 25.41
CA GLY A 112 -7.46 24.16 26.68
C GLY A 112 -6.07 23.54 26.74
N ALA A 113 -5.05 24.37 26.98
CA ALA A 113 -3.73 23.92 27.41
C ALA A 113 -3.77 23.53 28.89
N ALA A 114 -3.03 22.48 29.27
CA ALA A 114 -2.45 22.23 30.59
C ALA A 114 -1.59 20.95 30.45
N ASP A 115 -0.27 21.03 30.38
CA ASP A 115 0.61 21.05 31.55
C ASP A 115 0.50 19.76 32.37
N ALA A 116 1.48 18.87 32.20
CA ALA A 116 1.81 17.83 33.16
C ALA A 116 3.31 17.57 33.03
N MET A 117 4.03 18.27 33.89
CA MET A 117 5.46 18.19 34.09
C MET A 117 5.95 16.77 34.41
N ASP A 118 7.10 16.46 33.82
CA ASP A 118 8.28 15.87 34.47
C ASP A 118 8.14 15.67 35.99
N THR A 119 8.13 14.41 36.43
CA THR A 119 8.61 14.04 37.77
C THR A 119 9.27 12.66 37.70
N ALA A 120 10.48 12.63 38.28
CA ALA A 120 11.39 11.51 38.43
C ALA A 120 10.85 10.43 39.39
#